data_AF-A0A4U5MYC0-F1
#
_entry.id   AF-A0A4U5MYC0-F1
#
_cell.length_a   1.000
_cell.length_b   1.000
_cell.length_c   1.000
_cell.angle_alpha   90.00
_cell.angle_beta   90.00
_cell.angle_gamma   90.00
#
_symmetry.space_group_name_H-M   'P 1'
#
loop_
_entity.id
_entity.type
_entity.pdbx_description
1 polymer ?
#
loop_
_entity_poly.entity_id
_entity_poly.type
_entity_poly.pdbx_seq_one_letter_code
_entity_poly.pdbx_strand_id
1 'polypeptide(L)'
;MANIASALLILVLAAAPAAYAATTYTVGDSSGWTNFGDYTTWASGKTFAVGDSLLFKYGSSHSVAEVSKADYDSCSTSNILKSYTDGSSTVPLSTAGPMYFICSTPGHCSGGMKLAVTVVAASGTPSTPTTTSPPVSDGGSTTPPTTTTPPPPSKNNNGATNILYNMMLGVFLVFGTTVALMG
;
A
#
# COMPACT_ATOMS: atom_id res chain seq x y z
N MET A 1 25.10 -20.23 -50.94
CA MET A 1 23.87 -20.05 -50.14
C MET A 1 24.04 -20.60 -48.72
N ALA A 2 25.13 -20.27 -48.00
CA ALA A 2 25.44 -20.86 -46.69
C ALA A 2 25.55 -19.83 -45.54
N ASN A 3 25.47 -18.53 -45.85
CA ASN A 3 25.81 -17.48 -44.89
C ASN A 3 24.59 -16.79 -44.27
N ILE A 4 23.38 -17.17 -44.67
CA ILE A 4 22.11 -16.56 -44.22
C ILE A 4 21.46 -17.39 -43.10
N ALA A 5 21.72 -18.70 -43.07
CA ALA A 5 21.16 -19.62 -42.06
C ALA A 5 21.78 -19.40 -40.66
N SER A 6 23.06 -19.06 -40.57
CA SER A 6 23.74 -18.80 -39.28
C SER A 6 23.35 -17.47 -38.63
N ALA A 7 22.90 -16.48 -39.40
CA ALA A 7 22.45 -15.20 -38.85
C ALA A 7 21.07 -15.30 -38.18
N LEU A 8 20.22 -16.21 -38.67
CA LEU A 8 18.88 -16.44 -38.11
C LEU A 8 18.92 -17.23 -36.79
N LEU A 9 19.93 -18.10 -36.59
CA LEU A 9 20.02 -18.92 -35.38
C LEU A 9 20.47 -18.12 -34.14
N ILE A 10 21.23 -17.03 -34.33
CA ILE A 10 21.69 -16.15 -33.24
C ILE A 10 20.58 -15.16 -32.82
N LEU A 11 19.68 -14.78 -33.73
CA LEU A 11 18.60 -13.83 -33.45
C LEU A 11 17.44 -14.44 -32.63
N VAL A 12 17.28 -15.76 -32.64
CA VAL A 12 16.18 -16.47 -31.94
C VAL A 12 16.46 -16.66 -30.44
N LEU A 13 17.71 -16.54 -29.97
CA LEU A 13 18.08 -16.77 -28.56
C LEU A 13 17.87 -15.55 -27.64
N ALA A 14 17.47 -14.39 -28.16
CA ALA A 14 17.38 -13.14 -27.41
C ALA A 14 16.01 -12.83 -26.80
N ALA A 15 15.01 -13.72 -26.94
CA ALA A 15 13.65 -13.48 -26.47
C ALA A 15 13.17 -14.56 -25.49
N ALA A 16 14.04 -15.04 -24.60
CA ALA A 16 13.56 -15.73 -23.40
C ALA A 16 12.93 -14.69 -22.46
N PRO A 17 11.64 -14.77 -22.11
CA PRO A 17 11.09 -13.90 -21.07
C PRO A 17 11.87 -14.18 -19.78
N ALA A 18 12.50 -13.14 -19.24
CA ALA A 18 13.12 -13.22 -17.93
C ALA A 18 12.01 -13.54 -16.91
N ALA A 19 12.01 -14.77 -16.39
CA ALA A 19 11.18 -15.12 -15.26
C ALA A 19 11.73 -14.40 -14.04
N TYR A 20 11.17 -13.24 -13.71
CA TYR A 20 11.51 -12.53 -12.48
C TYR A 20 10.88 -13.28 -11.31
N ALA A 21 11.71 -13.94 -10.50
CA ALA A 21 11.26 -14.54 -9.24
C ALA A 21 10.87 -13.43 -8.25
N ALA A 22 9.83 -13.66 -7.47
CA ALA A 22 9.42 -12.77 -6.39
C ALA A 22 10.58 -12.55 -5.40
N THR A 23 10.89 -11.29 -5.12
CA THR A 23 11.97 -10.90 -4.22
C THR A 23 11.41 -10.53 -2.86
N THR A 24 12.09 -10.96 -1.79
CA THR A 24 11.83 -10.47 -0.43
C THR A 24 12.91 -9.47 -0.02
N TYR A 25 12.51 -8.22 0.20
CA TYR A 25 13.39 -7.15 0.66
C TYR A 25 13.37 -7.07 2.18
N THR A 26 14.50 -7.33 2.83
CA THR A 26 14.61 -7.07 4.29
C THR A 26 14.78 -5.57 4.51
N VAL A 27 13.81 -4.93 5.14
CA VAL A 27 13.80 -3.49 5.38
C VAL A 27 14.94 -3.12 6.33
N GLY A 28 15.81 -2.20 5.90
CA GLY A 28 17.02 -1.83 6.65
C GLY A 28 18.14 -2.88 6.61
N ASP A 29 18.04 -3.89 5.73
CA ASP A 29 19.01 -4.96 5.54
C ASP A 29 19.40 -5.65 6.87
N SER A 30 20.68 -5.65 7.24
CA SER A 30 21.15 -6.25 8.50
C SER A 30 20.76 -5.45 9.75
N SER A 31 20.49 -4.15 9.60
CA SER A 31 20.09 -3.29 10.72
C SER A 31 18.62 -3.49 11.09
N GLY A 32 17.79 -3.91 10.13
CA GLY A 32 16.37 -4.11 10.33
C GLY A 32 15.57 -2.82 10.50
N TRP A 33 14.37 -2.96 11.04
CA TRP A 33 13.42 -1.87 11.30
C TRP A 33 13.65 -1.30 12.70
N THR A 34 14.43 -0.23 12.78
CA THR A 34 14.87 0.49 13.99
C THR A 34 14.65 2.00 13.89
N ASN A 35 14.75 2.70 15.02
CA ASN A 35 14.57 4.15 15.12
C ASN A 35 15.71 4.99 14.49
N PHE A 36 16.80 4.36 14.06
CA PHE A 36 17.98 5.05 13.50
C PHE A 36 18.22 4.70 12.02
N GLY A 37 17.28 4.00 11.37
CA GLY A 37 17.40 3.59 9.98
C GLY A 37 17.20 4.75 9.01
N ASP A 38 18.01 4.80 7.95
CA ASP A 38 17.76 5.66 6.79
C ASP A 38 17.02 4.87 5.71
N TYR A 39 15.69 4.81 5.84
CA TYR A 39 14.84 4.05 4.92
C TYR A 39 14.69 4.70 3.55
N THR A 40 14.94 6.00 3.45
CA THR A 40 14.89 6.71 2.16
C THR A 40 16.08 6.29 1.31
N THR A 41 17.30 6.33 1.89
CA THR A 41 18.50 5.83 1.23
C THR A 41 18.41 4.33 0.99
N TRP A 42 17.91 3.55 1.96
CA TRP A 42 17.72 2.12 1.78
C TRP A 42 16.78 1.79 0.61
N ALA A 43 15.68 2.52 0.44
CA ALA A 43 14.76 2.29 -0.68
C ALA A 43 15.33 2.74 -2.04
N SER A 44 16.33 3.62 -2.04
CA SER A 44 16.91 4.19 -3.26
C SER A 44 17.54 3.12 -4.16
N GLY A 45 17.27 3.20 -5.46
CA GLY A 45 17.78 2.27 -6.46
C GLY A 45 17.12 0.88 -6.45
N LYS A 46 16.21 0.59 -5.51
CA LYS A 46 15.41 -0.64 -5.51
C LYS A 46 14.16 -0.46 -6.36
N THR A 47 13.81 -1.49 -7.10
CA THR A 47 12.54 -1.57 -7.83
C THR A 47 11.68 -2.60 -7.14
N PHE A 48 10.55 -2.17 -6.57
CA PHE A 48 9.59 -3.06 -5.95
C PHE A 48 8.50 -3.38 -6.96
N ALA A 49 8.21 -4.65 -7.20
CA ALA A 49 7.19 -5.08 -8.16
C ALA A 49 6.06 -5.86 -7.48
N VAL A 50 4.91 -5.92 -8.13
CA VAL A 50 3.83 -6.80 -7.67
C VAL A 50 4.34 -8.25 -7.65
N GLY A 51 4.14 -8.93 -6.53
CA GLY A 51 4.65 -10.27 -6.26
C GLY A 51 5.82 -10.28 -5.27
N ASP A 52 6.53 -9.18 -5.11
CA ASP A 52 7.59 -9.04 -4.11
C ASP A 52 7.02 -8.94 -2.68
N SER A 53 7.89 -8.90 -1.67
CA SER A 53 7.52 -8.70 -0.27
C SER A 53 8.53 -7.83 0.48
N LEU A 54 8.04 -7.13 1.51
CA LEU A 54 8.87 -6.44 2.48
C LEU A 54 8.92 -7.23 3.78
N LEU A 55 10.11 -7.59 4.24
CA LEU A 55 10.33 -8.23 5.53
C LEU A 55 10.81 -7.19 6.54
N PHE A 56 9.97 -6.90 7.53
CA PHE A 56 10.31 -6.04 8.66
C PHE A 56 10.72 -6.90 9.84
N LYS A 57 11.93 -6.69 10.36
CA LYS A 57 12.42 -7.31 11.61
C LYS A 57 12.67 -6.23 12.65
N TYR A 58 12.07 -6.35 13.82
CA TYR A 58 12.08 -5.28 14.82
C TYR A 58 11.92 -5.80 16.25
N GLY A 59 12.41 -5.02 17.22
CA GLY A 59 12.26 -5.31 18.65
C GLY A 59 10.85 -5.00 19.18
N SER A 60 10.56 -5.41 20.41
CA SER A 60 9.24 -5.25 21.06
C SER A 60 8.79 -3.80 21.28
N SER A 61 9.71 -2.83 21.20
CA SER A 61 9.39 -1.40 21.29
C SER A 61 8.94 -0.79 19.95
N HIS A 62 8.81 -1.61 18.91
CA HIS A 62 8.52 -1.17 17.56
C HIS A 62 7.32 -1.93 16.99
N SER A 63 6.71 -1.31 15.98
CA SER A 63 5.61 -1.85 15.21
C SER A 63 5.79 -1.46 13.75
N VAL A 64 4.96 -2.05 12.89
CA VAL A 64 4.80 -1.61 11.50
C VAL A 64 3.32 -1.33 11.27
N ALA A 65 3.00 -0.14 10.79
CA ALA A 65 1.67 0.25 10.37
C ALA A 65 1.67 0.66 8.91
N GLU A 66 0.85 0.02 8.08
CA GLU A 66 0.52 0.48 6.73
C GLU A 66 -0.49 1.62 6.86
N VAL A 67 -0.21 2.76 6.21
CA VAL A 67 -1.00 3.99 6.37
C VAL A 67 -1.21 4.72 5.03
N SER A 68 -2.09 5.72 5.03
CA SER A 68 -2.24 6.63 3.89
C SER A 68 -1.02 7.54 3.72
N LYS A 69 -0.88 8.20 2.56
CA LYS A 69 0.16 9.22 2.37
C LYS A 69 0.05 10.35 3.40
N ALA A 70 -1.17 10.81 3.69
CA ALA A 70 -1.40 11.91 4.62
C ALA A 70 -0.95 11.53 6.04
N ASP A 71 -1.32 10.34 6.49
CA ASP A 71 -0.92 9.84 7.80
C ASP A 71 0.57 9.53 7.89
N TYR A 72 1.18 9.07 6.79
CA TYR A 72 2.63 8.95 6.68
C TYR A 72 3.33 10.29 6.85
N ASP A 73 2.91 11.32 6.11
CA ASP A 73 3.51 12.65 6.14
C ASP A 73 3.38 13.29 7.54
N SER A 74 2.23 13.14 8.18
CA SER A 74 1.97 13.70 9.52
C SER A 74 2.36 12.78 10.68
N CYS A 75 2.85 11.57 10.40
CA CYS A 75 3.06 10.52 11.40
C CYS A 75 1.82 10.22 12.28
N SER A 76 0.65 10.25 11.65
CA SER A 76 -0.63 9.94 12.31
C SER A 76 -0.84 8.43 12.40
N THR A 77 -1.35 7.99 13.55
CA THR A 77 -1.75 6.61 13.81
C THR A 77 -3.27 6.47 13.91
N SER A 78 -4.03 7.52 13.53
CA SER A 78 -5.49 7.55 13.68
C SER A 78 -6.22 6.65 12.70
N ASN A 79 -5.66 6.42 11.50
CA ASN A 79 -6.29 5.65 10.43
C ASN A 79 -5.34 4.58 9.88
N ILE A 80 -4.94 3.64 10.74
CA ILE A 80 -4.08 2.53 10.33
C ILE A 80 -4.84 1.58 9.41
N LEU A 81 -4.25 1.27 8.25
CA LEU A 81 -4.81 0.32 7.28
C LEU A 81 -4.51 -1.12 7.70
N LYS A 82 -3.28 -1.38 8.16
CA LYS A 82 -2.84 -2.66 8.74
C LYS A 82 -1.77 -2.42 9.80
N SER A 83 -1.77 -3.24 10.84
CA SER A 83 -0.80 -3.16 11.93
C SER A 83 -0.12 -4.52 12.16
N TYR A 84 1.17 -4.48 12.47
CA TYR A 84 1.98 -5.63 12.81
C TYR A 84 2.82 -5.34 14.06
N THR A 85 2.82 -6.28 15.00
CA THR A 85 3.49 -6.17 16.30
C THR A 85 4.12 -7.49 16.75
N ASP A 86 4.45 -8.38 15.80
CA ASP A 86 4.97 -9.73 16.04
C ASP A 86 6.51 -9.79 16.06
N GLY A 87 7.18 -8.65 15.82
CA GLY A 87 8.65 -8.53 15.80
C GLY A 87 9.30 -8.99 14.49
N SER A 88 8.57 -9.68 13.62
CA SER A 88 9.04 -10.12 12.31
C SER A 88 7.89 -10.34 11.35
N SER A 89 7.57 -9.33 10.54
CA SER A 89 6.39 -9.33 9.66
C SER A 89 6.78 -9.29 8.19
N THR A 90 6.18 -10.15 7.37
CA THR A 90 6.29 -10.11 5.91
C THR A 90 5.05 -9.47 5.31
N VAL A 91 5.23 -8.35 4.59
CA VAL A 91 4.16 -7.63 3.91
C VAL A 91 4.24 -7.90 2.41
N PRO A 92 3.26 -8.59 1.80
CA PRO A 92 3.24 -8.83 0.36
C PRO A 92 2.92 -7.55 -0.41
N LEU A 93 3.63 -7.33 -1.50
CA LEU A 93 3.38 -6.24 -2.45
C LEU A 93 2.45 -6.75 -3.54
N SER A 94 1.13 -6.71 -3.27
CA SER A 94 0.12 -7.31 -4.14
C SER A 94 -0.50 -6.36 -5.16
N THR A 95 -0.34 -5.05 -4.97
CA THR A 95 -0.97 -4.02 -5.81
C THR A 95 0.07 -2.98 -6.21
N ALA A 96 0.05 -2.58 -7.48
CA ALA A 96 0.90 -1.51 -7.97
C ALA A 96 0.44 -0.16 -7.39
N GLY A 97 1.40 0.71 -7.10
CA GLY A 97 1.16 2.03 -6.53
C GLY A 97 2.03 2.32 -5.32
N PRO A 98 1.88 3.51 -4.73
CA PRO A 98 2.61 3.89 -3.54
C PRO A 98 2.09 3.14 -2.31
N MET A 99 3.01 2.73 -1.44
CA MET A 99 2.70 2.18 -0.12
C MET A 99 3.54 2.89 0.94
N TYR A 100 2.93 3.11 2.11
CA TYR A 100 3.54 3.88 3.19
C TYR A 100 3.47 3.12 4.49
N PHE A 101 4.60 3.07 5.19
CA PHE A 101 4.77 2.36 6.45
C PHE A 101 5.36 3.28 7.50
N ILE A 102 4.87 3.19 8.72
CA ILE A 102 5.39 3.93 9.88
C ILE A 102 5.54 3.00 11.08
N CYS A 103 6.40 3.36 12.02
CA CYS A 103 6.35 2.81 13.37
C CYS A 103 5.33 3.61 14.18
N SER A 104 4.34 2.94 14.77
CA SER A 104 3.25 3.61 15.52
C SER A 104 3.63 3.96 16.96
N THR A 105 4.81 3.54 17.43
CA THR A 105 5.32 3.93 18.74
C THR A 105 5.54 5.46 18.79
N PRO A 106 5.06 6.16 19.84
CA PRO A 106 5.17 7.61 19.95
C PRO A 106 6.60 8.12 19.72
N GLY A 107 6.73 9.14 18.86
CA GLY A 107 8.00 9.77 18.51
C GLY A 107 8.85 9.04 17.47
N HIS A 108 8.63 7.74 17.20
CA HIS A 108 9.49 6.98 16.30
C HIS A 108 9.32 7.39 14.82
N CYS A 109 8.07 7.50 14.35
CA CYS A 109 7.82 7.95 12.97
C CYS A 109 8.40 9.35 12.71
N SER A 110 8.16 10.30 13.62
CA SER A 110 8.67 11.67 13.52
C SER A 110 10.20 11.73 13.61
N GLY A 111 10.82 10.75 14.27
CA GLY A 111 12.26 10.54 14.30
C GLY A 111 12.86 9.89 13.04
N GLY A 112 12.03 9.56 12.04
CA GLY A 112 12.48 8.99 10.76
C GLY A 112 12.17 7.51 10.58
N MET A 113 11.52 6.85 11.54
CA MET A 113 11.13 5.43 11.43
C MET A 113 9.88 5.25 10.56
N LYS A 114 10.05 5.52 9.27
CA LYS A 114 9.01 5.52 8.24
C LYS A 114 9.61 5.15 6.88
N LEU A 115 8.87 4.39 6.07
CA LEU A 115 9.26 3.93 4.75
C LEU A 115 8.17 4.24 3.73
N ALA A 116 8.55 4.83 2.60
CA ALA A 116 7.71 4.93 1.42
C ALA A 116 8.32 4.09 0.29
N VAL A 117 7.50 3.28 -0.37
CA VAL A 117 7.88 2.54 -1.57
C VAL A 117 6.87 2.77 -2.68
N THR A 118 7.31 2.63 -3.93
CA THR A 118 6.41 2.59 -5.08
C THR A 118 6.51 1.23 -5.71
N VAL A 119 5.38 0.51 -5.74
CA VAL A 119 5.28 -0.82 -6.34
C VAL A 119 4.91 -0.66 -7.80
N VAL A 120 5.73 -1.17 -8.72
CA VAL A 120 5.40 -1.23 -10.14
C VAL A 120 4.57 -2.48 -10.42
N ALA A 121 3.83 -2.47 -11.54
CA ALA A 121 3.14 -3.67 -11.99
C ALA A 121 4.13 -4.83 -12.15
N ALA A 122 3.66 -6.06 -11.91
CA ALA A 122 4.48 -7.23 -12.18
C ALA A 122 4.96 -7.17 -13.64
N SER A 123 6.25 -7.44 -13.86
CA SER A 123 6.79 -7.58 -15.20
C SER A 123 6.20 -8.84 -15.83
N GLY A 124 5.03 -8.70 -16.45
CA GLY A 124 4.35 -9.75 -17.18
C GLY A 124 4.97 -9.95 -18.56
N THR A 125 5.18 -11.21 -18.92
CA THR A 125 5.30 -11.72 -20.29
C THR A 125 4.34 -10.99 -21.24
N PRO A 126 4.71 -10.71 -22.51
CA PRO A 126 3.80 -10.09 -23.46
C PRO A 126 2.48 -10.85 -23.48
N SER A 127 1.39 -10.19 -23.08
CA SER A 127 0.05 -10.69 -23.32
C SER A 127 -0.08 -10.91 -24.83
N THR A 128 -0.22 -12.16 -25.26
CA THR A 128 -0.57 -12.48 -26.65
C THR A 128 -1.78 -11.62 -27.02
N PRO A 129 -1.75 -10.85 -28.12
CA PRO A 129 -2.94 -10.13 -28.56
C PRO A 129 -4.01 -11.18 -28.87
N THR A 130 -5.07 -11.20 -28.07
CA THR A 130 -6.29 -11.92 -28.42
C THR A 130 -6.85 -11.25 -29.67
N THR A 131 -6.65 -11.91 -30.81
CA THR A 131 -7.21 -11.50 -32.09
C THR A 131 -8.72 -11.40 -31.94
N THR A 132 -9.23 -10.19 -32.09
CA THR A 132 -10.65 -9.86 -32.20
C THR A 132 -11.34 -10.82 -33.17
N SER A 133 -12.26 -11.63 -32.67
CA SER A 133 -13.21 -12.34 -33.52
C SER A 133 -14.31 -11.33 -33.93
N PRO A 134 -14.73 -11.29 -35.21
CA PRO A 134 -15.69 -10.31 -35.68
C PRO A 134 -17.08 -10.55 -35.06
N PRO A 135 -17.87 -9.50 -34.77
CA PRO A 135 -19.25 -9.67 -34.37
C PRO A 135 -20.07 -10.13 -35.58
N VAL A 136 -20.54 -11.37 -35.54
CA VAL A 136 -21.62 -11.83 -36.42
C VAL A 136 -22.87 -11.01 -36.11
N SER A 137 -23.30 -10.23 -37.10
CA SER A 137 -24.62 -9.62 -37.13
C SER A 137 -25.62 -10.68 -37.56
N ASP A 138 -26.69 -10.85 -36.79
CA ASP A 138 -27.96 -11.31 -37.36
C ASP A 138 -29.13 -10.61 -36.65
N GLY A 139 -30.11 -10.20 -37.45
CA GLY A 139 -31.12 -9.21 -37.09
C GLY A 139 -32.56 -9.74 -37.06
N GLY A 140 -33.40 -9.00 -36.33
CA GLY A 140 -34.87 -9.00 -36.42
C GLY A 140 -35.58 -9.93 -35.42
N SER A 141 -36.74 -9.60 -34.83
CA SER A 141 -37.60 -8.42 -34.82
C SER A 141 -38.73 -8.64 -33.77
N THR A 142 -39.39 -7.54 -33.36
CA THR A 142 -40.78 -7.41 -32.83
C THR A 142 -41.09 -7.40 -31.30
N THR A 143 -41.31 -6.16 -30.81
CA THR A 143 -42.41 -5.61 -29.94
C THR A 143 -42.35 -5.61 -28.39
N PRO A 144 -42.91 -4.54 -27.73
CA PRO A 144 -42.62 -4.05 -26.36
C PRO A 144 -43.69 -4.44 -25.30
N PRO A 145 -43.51 -4.12 -23.99
CA PRO A 145 -44.10 -2.88 -23.45
C PRO A 145 -43.37 -2.18 -22.25
N THR A 146 -43.53 -0.85 -22.24
CA THR A 146 -43.68 0.14 -21.12
C THR A 146 -42.92 0.06 -19.78
N THR A 147 -42.13 1.12 -19.56
CA THR A 147 -42.16 2.11 -18.46
C THR A 147 -42.47 1.66 -17.02
N THR A 148 -41.54 1.93 -16.09
CA THR A 148 -41.79 2.75 -14.89
C THR A 148 -40.48 3.09 -14.16
N THR A 149 -40.21 4.39 -14.05
CA THR A 149 -39.15 5.01 -13.25
C THR A 149 -39.66 5.29 -11.83
N PRO A 150 -38.89 4.99 -10.76
CA PRO A 150 -39.07 5.63 -9.47
C PRO A 150 -38.11 6.84 -9.31
N PRO A 151 -38.55 7.94 -8.66
CA PRO A 151 -37.77 9.17 -8.50
C PRO A 151 -36.66 9.07 -7.42
N PRO A 152 -35.63 9.93 -7.48
CA PRO A 152 -34.59 9.99 -6.44
C PRO A 152 -35.04 10.80 -5.20
N PRO A 153 -34.71 10.37 -3.97
CA PRO A 153 -34.83 11.23 -2.80
C PRO A 153 -33.54 12.03 -2.52
N SER A 154 -33.71 13.35 -2.57
CA SER A 154 -33.22 14.42 -1.70
C SER A 154 -31.83 14.36 -1.04
N LYS A 155 -31.00 15.35 -1.39
CA LYS A 155 -29.86 15.83 -0.60
C LYS A 155 -30.35 16.42 0.73
N ASN A 156 -29.77 15.98 1.86
CA ASN A 156 -29.93 16.66 3.14
C ASN A 156 -28.54 17.10 3.62
N ASN A 157 -28.31 18.41 3.62
CA ASN A 157 -27.12 19.04 4.18
C ASN A 157 -27.50 19.66 5.54
N ASN A 158 -27.15 18.98 6.63
CA ASN A 158 -27.03 19.52 7.98
C ASN A 158 -25.81 18.79 8.59
N GLY A 159 -24.69 19.42 8.93
CA GLY A 159 -24.57 20.52 9.86
C GLY A 159 -24.34 19.95 11.27
N ALA A 160 -23.13 19.48 11.57
CA ALA A 160 -22.71 19.13 12.94
C ALA A 160 -21.19 19.23 13.10
N THR A 161 -20.71 20.47 13.00
CA THR A 161 -19.45 20.93 13.59
C THR A 161 -19.54 20.86 15.13
N ASN A 162 -18.45 20.48 15.81
CA ASN A 162 -18.12 20.78 17.22
C ASN A 162 -18.72 19.91 18.34
N ILE A 163 -18.32 18.63 18.43
CA ILE A 163 -18.55 17.81 19.66
C ILE A 163 -17.26 17.34 20.36
N LEU A 164 -16.08 17.38 19.70
CA LEU A 164 -14.84 16.87 20.32
C LEU A 164 -14.12 17.86 21.25
N TYR A 165 -14.50 19.14 21.28
CA TYR A 165 -13.85 20.15 22.13
C TYR A 165 -14.32 20.11 23.61
N ASN A 166 -15.44 19.45 23.92
CA ASN A 166 -15.98 19.37 25.28
C ASN A 166 -15.69 18.06 26.04
N MET A 167 -14.96 17.10 25.44
CA MET A 167 -14.56 15.87 26.15
C MET A 167 -13.11 15.91 26.71
N MET A 168 -12.37 16.99 26.42
CA MET A 168 -10.96 17.19 26.81
C MET A 168 -10.77 18.25 27.92
N LEU A 169 -11.83 18.63 28.64
CA LEU A 169 -11.75 19.48 29.85
C LEU A 169 -12.38 18.82 31.10
N GLY A 170 -13.08 17.69 30.95
CA GLY A 170 -13.75 16.98 32.06
C GLY A 170 -12.90 15.92 32.77
N VAL A 171 -11.73 15.54 32.23
CA VAL A 171 -10.88 14.47 32.80
C VAL A 171 -9.77 15.02 33.71
N PHE A 172 -9.54 16.33 33.75
CA PHE A 172 -8.52 16.97 34.61
C PHE A 172 -9.03 17.46 35.98
N LEU A 173 -10.33 17.35 36.28
CA LEU A 173 -10.90 17.79 37.57
C LEU A 173 -11.20 16.64 38.57
N VAL A 174 -10.91 15.38 38.22
CA VAL A 174 -11.18 14.22 39.11
C VAL A 174 -9.91 13.56 39.67
N PHE A 175 -8.71 13.87 39.15
CA PHE A 175 -7.44 13.30 39.63
C PHE A 175 -6.48 14.31 40.29
N GLY A 176 -6.99 15.49 40.67
CA GLY A 176 -6.18 16.57 41.27
C GLY A 176 -6.31 16.74 42.79
N THR A 177 -7.13 15.95 43.49
CA THR A 177 -7.47 16.20 44.91
C THR A 177 -6.93 15.17 45.92
N THR A 178 -6.02 14.26 45.54
CA THR A 178 -5.49 13.25 46.48
C THR A 178 -4.00 13.38 46.83
N VAL A 179 -3.33 14.47 46.44
CA VAL A 179 -1.93 14.73 46.87
C VAL A 179 -1.84 16.09 47.58
N ALA A 180 -2.55 16.21 48.69
CA ALA A 180 -2.40 17.33 49.63
C ALA A 180 -2.72 16.93 51.08
N LEU A 181 -2.53 15.67 51.46
CA LEU A 181 -2.72 15.23 52.85
C LEU A 181 -1.81 14.07 53.25
N MET A 182 -0.50 14.31 53.20
CA MET A 182 0.59 13.64 53.95
C MET A 182 1.77 14.62 53.82
N GLY A 183 2.28 15.30 54.84
CA GLY A 183 2.41 14.82 56.22
C GLY A 183 3.57 13.84 56.26
#